data_AF-A0A8T7M990-F1
#
_entry.id   AF-A0A8T7M990-F1
#
_cell.length_a   1.000
_cell.length_b   1.000
_cell.length_c   1.000
_cell.angle_alpha   90.00
_cell.angle_beta   90.00
_cell.angle_gamma   90.00
#
_symmetry.space_group_name_H-M   'P 1'
#
loop_
_entity.id
_entity.type
_entity.pdbx_description
1 polymer ?
#
loop_
_entity_poly.entity_id
_entity_poly.type
_entity_poly.pdbx_seq_one_letter_code
_entity_poly.pdbx_strand_id
1 'polypeptide(L)'
;MKIYWIYRCDDNHTWEFFRDENYQVKPEDSLCPYGHKAVTVEKRFPIDQVEIAFRPAGYLADPVTGRYVFEKKYKFVITNFRETKFLISEKRYSWEDIKVLAEKFKNKSASEAWELWYKLNP
;
A
#
# COMPACT_ATOMS: atom_id res chain seq x y z
N MET A 1 5.27 -10.40 19.84
CA MET A 1 4.85 -10.21 18.42
C MET A 1 6.04 -9.70 17.62
N LYS A 2 6.16 -10.03 16.33
CA LYS A 2 7.18 -9.43 15.46
C LYS A 2 6.67 -8.09 14.94
N ILE A 3 7.54 -7.10 14.85
CA ILE A 3 7.30 -5.78 14.29
C ILE A 3 8.29 -5.61 13.13
N TYR A 4 7.83 -5.03 12.03
CA TYR A 4 8.63 -4.70 10.87
C TYR A 4 9.10 -3.26 10.97
N TRP A 5 10.41 -3.07 10.96
CA TRP A 5 11.07 -1.78 11.18
C TRP A 5 11.75 -1.36 9.89
N ILE A 6 11.53 -0.11 9.47
CA ILE A 6 12.09 0.47 8.25
C ILE A 6 12.87 1.73 8.67
N TYR A 7 14.17 1.72 8.44
CA TYR A 7 15.05 2.87 8.74
C TYR A 7 15.40 3.60 7.46
N ARG A 8 15.57 4.93 7.54
CA ARG A 8 16.03 5.76 6.41
C ARG A 8 17.06 6.80 6.88
N CYS A 9 18.12 7.01 6.10
CA CYS A 9 19.09 8.10 6.28
C CYS A 9 18.85 9.26 5.31
N ASP A 10 19.55 10.39 5.49
CA ASP A 10 19.41 11.59 4.63
C ASP A 10 19.82 11.34 3.17
N ASP A 11 20.73 10.38 2.93
CA ASP A 11 21.13 9.95 1.58
C ASP A 11 20.12 8.99 0.92
N ASN A 12 18.91 8.88 1.48
CA ASN A 12 17.82 8.05 0.97
C ASN A 12 18.11 6.53 0.96
N HIS A 13 19.16 6.06 1.65
CA HIS A 13 19.34 4.63 1.90
C HIS A 13 18.28 4.12 2.88
N THR A 14 17.71 2.95 2.58
CA THR A 14 16.70 2.30 3.40
C THR A 14 17.15 0.89 3.77
N TRP A 15 16.90 0.48 5.02
CA TRP A 15 17.15 -0.88 5.49
C TRP A 15 16.11 -1.31 6.51
N GLU A 16 15.92 -2.63 6.63
CA GLU A 16 14.72 -3.19 7.20
C GLU A 16 15.01 -4.37 8.12
N PHE A 17 14.20 -4.50 9.19
CA PHE A 17 14.33 -5.61 10.12
C PHE A 17 12.98 -6.14 10.59
N PHE A 18 12.91 -7.45 10.80
CA PHE A 18 11.89 -8.06 11.66
C PHE A 18 12.47 -8.17 13.07
N ARG A 19 11.88 -7.42 14.01
CA ARG A 19 12.30 -7.41 15.41
C ARG A 19 11.15 -7.86 16.30
N ASP A 20 11.47 -8.41 17.46
CA ASP A 20 10.45 -8.61 18.49
C ASP A 20 10.01 -7.26 19.03
N GLU A 21 8.76 -7.17 19.48
CA GLU A 21 8.19 -5.96 20.08
C GLU A 21 9.01 -5.41 21.24
N ASN A 22 9.60 -6.31 22.05
CA ASN A 22 10.43 -5.96 23.19
C ASN A 22 11.93 -5.90 22.85
N TYR A 23 12.29 -5.87 21.57
CA TYR A 23 13.68 -5.81 21.14
C TYR A 23 14.33 -4.49 21.56
N GLN A 24 15.48 -4.58 22.22
CA GLN A 24 16.30 -3.43 22.56
C GLN A 24 17.18 -3.05 21.36
N VAL A 25 16.97 -1.84 20.84
CA VAL A 25 17.71 -1.29 19.70
C VAL A 25 19.19 -1.19 20.05
N LYS A 26 20.05 -1.70 19.16
CA LYS A 26 21.49 -1.53 19.28
C LYS A 26 21.96 -0.34 18.44
N PRO A 27 23.10 0.28 18.76
CA PRO A 27 23.64 1.39 17.98
C PRO A 27 23.83 1.04 16.50
N GLU A 28 24.20 -0.20 16.19
CA GLU A 28 24.45 -0.65 14.83
C GLU A 28 23.16 -0.74 13.99
N ASP A 29 22.00 -0.95 14.61
CA ASP A 29 20.71 -1.00 13.90
C ASP A 29 20.36 0.36 13.27
N SER A 30 20.91 1.45 13.81
CA SER A 30 20.67 2.83 13.34
C SER A 30 21.65 3.28 12.27
N LEU A 31 22.49 2.39 11.74
CA LEU A 31 23.44 2.68 10.68
C LEU A 31 23.05 1.97 9.39
N CYS A 32 23.08 2.72 8.27
CA CYS A 32 22.94 2.12 6.94
C CYS A 32 24.21 1.31 6.58
N PRO A 33 24.20 0.52 5.49
CA PRO A 33 25.38 -0.23 5.03
C PRO A 33 26.63 0.62 4.74
N TYR A 34 26.46 1.93 4.56
CA TYR A 34 27.54 2.91 4.34
C TYR A 34 27.95 3.67 5.61
N GLY A 35 27.37 3.35 6.76
CA GLY A 35 27.70 3.97 8.05
C GLY A 35 26.97 5.28 8.36
N HIS A 36 26.07 5.75 7.48
CA HIS A 36 25.23 6.92 7.77
C HIS A 36 24.14 6.59 8.79
N LYS A 37 23.84 7.56 9.67
CA LYS A 37 22.81 7.41 10.70
C LYS A 37 21.40 7.50 10.12
N ALA A 38 20.50 6.69 10.65
CA ALA A 38 19.07 6.84 10.41
C ALA A 38 18.59 8.19 10.93
N VAL A 39 17.76 8.85 10.13
CA VAL A 39 17.02 10.07 10.51
C VAL A 39 15.56 9.75 10.80
N THR A 40 15.02 8.68 10.22
CA THR A 40 13.68 8.19 10.53
C THR A 40 13.68 6.68 10.75
N VAL A 41 12.74 6.23 11.58
CA VAL A 41 12.38 4.82 11.74
C VAL A 41 10.86 4.70 11.72
N GLU A 42 10.36 3.84 10.84
CA GLU A 42 8.96 3.47 10.75
C GLU A 42 8.77 2.07 11.33
N LYS A 43 7.71 1.87 12.12
CA LYS A 43 7.36 0.57 12.71
C LYS A 43 5.98 0.16 12.25
N ARG A 44 5.90 -0.97 11.55
CA ARG A 44 4.64 -1.56 11.05
C ARG A 44 4.41 -2.91 11.72
N PHE A 45 3.16 -3.20 12.06
CA PHE A 45 2.80 -4.58 12.36
C PHE A 45 2.82 -5.38 11.04
N PRO A 46 3.45 -6.55 11.00
CA PRO A 46 3.43 -7.41 9.83
C PRO A 46 2.05 -8.05 9.73
N ILE A 47 1.11 -7.29 9.20
CA ILE A 47 -0.22 -7.75 8.86
C ILE A 47 -0.07 -8.42 7.49
N ASP A 48 -0.36 -9.72 7.39
CA ASP A 48 -0.27 -10.46 6.12
C ASP A 48 -1.39 -10.06 5.14
N GLN A 49 -2.21 -9.09 5.50
CA GLN A 49 -3.34 -8.62 4.68
C GLN A 49 -2.85 -7.67 3.59
N VAL A 50 -3.58 -7.67 2.47
CA VAL A 50 -3.37 -6.67 1.43
C VAL A 50 -3.91 -5.30 1.84
N GLU A 51 -3.22 -4.27 1.40
CA GLU A 51 -3.71 -2.90 1.42
C GLU A 51 -4.50 -2.62 0.13
N ILE A 52 -5.61 -1.93 0.29
CA ILE A 52 -6.52 -1.57 -0.80
C ILE A 52 -6.54 -0.06 -0.93
N ALA A 53 -6.27 0.45 -2.14
CA ALA A 53 -6.33 1.87 -2.46
C ALA A 53 -7.24 2.14 -3.66
N PHE A 54 -7.94 3.27 -3.62
CA PHE A 54 -8.80 3.73 -4.72
C PHE A 54 -8.18 4.96 -5.37
N ARG A 55 -7.74 4.83 -6.62
CA ARG A 55 -7.12 5.95 -7.36
C ARG A 55 -8.14 6.59 -8.29
N PRO A 56 -8.40 7.91 -8.21
CA PRO A 56 -9.28 8.58 -9.17
C PRO A 56 -8.80 8.38 -10.62
N ALA A 57 -9.73 8.05 -11.52
CA ALA A 57 -9.44 7.63 -12.89
C ALA A 57 -9.98 8.61 -13.96
N GLY A 58 -9.92 9.92 -13.65
CA GLY A 58 -10.38 11.02 -14.49
C GLY A 58 -11.76 11.58 -14.08
N TYR A 59 -11.96 12.87 -14.33
CA TYR A 59 -13.22 13.59 -14.16
C TYR A 59 -13.55 14.33 -15.46
N LEU A 60 -14.83 14.34 -15.87
CA LEU A 60 -15.33 15.23 -16.92
C LEU A 60 -16.08 16.37 -16.21
N ALA A 61 -15.54 17.58 -16.31
CA ALA A 61 -16.20 18.79 -15.80
C ALA A 61 -16.82 19.57 -16.96
N ASP A 62 -18.00 20.12 -16.73
CA ASP A 62 -18.64 21.06 -17.64
C ASP A 62 -17.82 22.36 -17.58
N PRO A 63 -17.20 22.80 -18.68
CA PRO A 63 -16.37 23.99 -18.68
C PRO A 63 -17.17 25.28 -18.44
N VAL A 64 -18.50 25.27 -18.64
CA VAL A 64 -19.37 26.44 -18.48
C VAL A 64 -19.89 26.58 -17.04
N THR A 65 -20.31 25.47 -16.44
CA THR A 65 -20.90 25.50 -15.08
C THR A 65 -19.93 25.09 -13.97
N GLY A 66 -18.76 24.55 -14.32
CA GLY A 66 -17.78 24.00 -13.37
C GLY A 66 -18.26 22.73 -12.66
N ARG A 67 -19.44 22.21 -13.02
CA ARG A 67 -20.04 21.03 -12.40
C ARG A 67 -19.47 19.75 -13.03
N TYR A 68 -19.25 18.74 -12.21
CA TYR A 68 -18.87 17.42 -12.70
C TYR A 68 -20.03 16.81 -13.48
N VAL A 69 -19.81 16.52 -14.76
CA VAL A 69 -20.81 15.92 -15.67
C VAL A 69 -20.81 14.40 -15.54
N PHE A 70 -19.69 13.81 -15.12
CA PHE A 70 -19.55 12.39 -14.89
C PHE A 70 -19.29 12.05 -13.43
N GLU A 71 -19.90 10.96 -12.99
CA GLU A 71 -19.62 10.30 -11.72
C GLU A 71 -18.12 9.94 -11.62
N LYS A 72 -17.48 10.30 -10.50
CA LYS A 72 -16.06 10.00 -10.25
C LYS A 72 -15.84 8.49 -10.40
N LYS A 73 -14.98 8.11 -11.35
CA LYS A 73 -14.56 6.72 -11.50
C LYS A 73 -13.21 6.48 -10.84
N TYR A 74 -13.00 5.26 -10.37
CA TYR A 74 -11.81 4.87 -9.62
C TYR A 74 -11.16 3.63 -10.22
N LYS A 75 -9.83 3.58 -10.18
CA LYS A 75 -9.04 2.37 -10.32
C LYS A 75 -8.93 1.69 -8.96
N PHE A 76 -9.07 0.38 -8.95
CA PHE A 76 -8.85 -0.45 -7.77
C PHE A 76 -7.39 -0.87 -7.74
N VAL A 77 -6.73 -0.66 -6.61
CA VAL A 77 -5.32 -0.98 -6.41
C VAL A 77 -5.19 -1.88 -5.20
N ILE A 78 -4.43 -2.96 -5.33
CA ILE A 78 -4.02 -3.80 -4.21
C ILE A 78 -2.51 -3.88 -4.12
N THR A 79 -2.00 -3.88 -2.89
CA THR A 79 -0.58 -4.08 -2.59
C THR A 79 -0.40 -4.91 -1.32
N ASN A 80 0.77 -5.50 -1.14
CA ASN A 80 1.13 -6.14 0.12
C ASN A 80 1.70 -5.11 1.11
N PHE A 81 1.77 -5.46 2.40
CA PHE A 81 2.26 -4.54 3.45
C PHE A 81 3.70 -4.03 3.26
N ARG A 82 4.51 -4.72 2.45
CA ARG A 82 5.88 -4.30 2.08
C ARG A 82 5.93 -3.46 0.81
N GLU A 83 4.80 -3.21 0.17
CA GLU A 83 4.70 -2.41 -1.06
C GLU A 83 5.59 -2.93 -2.21
N THR A 84 5.90 -4.23 -2.23
CA THR A 84 6.80 -4.82 -3.24
C THR A 84 6.07 -5.19 -4.52
N LYS A 85 4.75 -5.32 -4.47
CA LYS A 85 3.92 -5.61 -5.64
C LYS A 85 2.65 -4.77 -5.62
N PHE A 86 2.35 -4.16 -6.76
CA PHE A 86 1.12 -3.42 -6.98
C PHE A 86 0.35 -4.04 -8.15
N LEU A 87 -0.94 -4.32 -7.95
CA LEU A 87 -1.85 -4.61 -9.06
C LEU A 87 -2.87 -3.49 -9.14
N ILE A 88 -3.07 -2.98 -10.35
CA ILE A 88 -3.96 -1.86 -10.65
C ILE A 88 -4.96 -2.35 -11.69
N SER A 89 -6.25 -2.11 -11.45
CA SER A 89 -7.31 -2.60 -12.33
C SER A 89 -7.21 -1.95 -13.70
N GLU A 90 -7.58 -2.68 -14.75
CA GLU A 90 -7.73 -2.09 -16.09
C GLU A 90 -9.08 -1.39 -16.23
N LYS A 91 -10.12 -1.88 -15.56
CA LYS A 91 -11.43 -1.21 -15.54
C LYS A 91 -11.46 -0.05 -14.56
N ARG A 92 -12.45 0.81 -14.75
CA ARG A 92 -12.77 1.94 -13.86
C ARG A 92 -14.14 1.68 -13.24
N TYR A 93 -14.27 1.94 -11.95
CA TYR A 93 -15.44 1.60 -11.16
C TYR A 93 -16.14 2.86 -10.63
N SER A 94 -17.46 2.79 -10.44
CA SER A 94 -18.17 3.75 -9.59
C SER A 94 -17.71 3.59 -8.12
N TRP A 95 -18.13 4.50 -7.25
CA TRP A 95 -17.86 4.36 -5.82
C TRP A 95 -18.55 3.14 -5.22
N GLU A 96 -19.76 2.83 -5.66
CA GLU A 96 -20.57 1.72 -5.21
C GLU A 96 -19.93 0.40 -5.62
N ASP A 97 -19.54 0.27 -6.89
CA ASP A 97 -18.93 -0.95 -7.42
C ASP A 97 -17.56 -1.23 -6.81
N ILE A 98 -16.74 -0.19 -6.61
CA ILE A 98 -15.40 -0.37 -6.05
C ILE A 98 -15.41 -0.80 -4.59
N LYS A 99 -16.41 -0.36 -3.80
CA LYS A 99 -16.63 -0.85 -2.43
C LYS A 99 -17.00 -2.34 -2.42
N VAL A 100 -17.91 -2.75 -3.31
CA VAL A 100 -18.28 -4.17 -3.43
C VAL A 100 -17.09 -5.03 -3.84
N LEU A 101 -16.25 -4.52 -4.75
CA LEU A 101 -15.00 -5.18 -5.11
C LEU A 101 -14.05 -5.26 -3.91
N ALA A 102 -13.87 -4.18 -3.16
CA ALA A 102 -12.99 -4.12 -2.00
C ALA A 102 -13.33 -5.14 -0.91
N GLU A 103 -14.62 -5.33 -0.62
CA GLU A 103 -15.07 -6.32 0.37
C GLU A 103 -14.62 -7.75 0.03
N LYS A 104 -14.43 -8.08 -1.25
CA LYS A 104 -13.91 -9.40 -1.65
C LYS A 104 -12.45 -9.63 -1.26
N PHE A 105 -11.68 -8.56 -1.05
CA PHE A 105 -10.25 -8.59 -0.69
C PHE A 105 -10.00 -8.35 0.80
N LYS A 106 -11.05 -8.04 1.56
CA LYS A 106 -10.97 -7.81 3.00
C LYS A 106 -10.39 -9.02 3.73
N ASN A 107 -9.44 -8.78 4.63
CA ASN A 107 -8.74 -9.78 5.43
C ASN A 107 -7.99 -10.86 4.63
N LYS A 108 -7.83 -10.71 3.30
CA LYS A 108 -7.12 -11.69 2.49
C LYS A 108 -5.63 -11.53 2.63
N SER A 109 -4.92 -12.66 2.71
CA SER A 109 -3.47 -12.62 2.62
C SER A 109 -3.01 -12.14 1.24
N ALA A 110 -1.74 -11.76 1.12
CA ALA A 110 -1.17 -11.41 -0.17
C ALA A 110 -1.39 -12.52 -1.21
N SER A 111 -1.11 -13.78 -0.87
CA SER A 111 -1.27 -14.92 -1.80
C SER A 111 -2.72 -15.11 -2.25
N GLU A 112 -3.67 -15.12 -1.31
CA GLU A 112 -5.10 -15.26 -1.61
C GLU A 112 -5.63 -14.11 -2.47
N ALA A 113 -5.17 -12.89 -2.19
CA ALA A 113 -5.55 -11.70 -2.95
C ALA A 113 -5.01 -11.77 -4.39
N TRP A 114 -3.76 -12.22 -4.60
CA TRP A 114 -3.21 -12.38 -5.95
C TRP A 114 -3.99 -13.40 -6.78
N GLU A 115 -4.28 -14.56 -6.21
CA GLU A 115 -5.08 -15.59 -6.89
C GLU A 115 -6.47 -15.07 -7.25
N LEU A 116 -7.14 -14.40 -6.30
CA LEU A 116 -8.45 -13.80 -6.55
C LEU A 116 -8.39 -12.72 -7.63
N TRP A 117 -7.35 -11.89 -7.63
CA TRP A 117 -7.18 -10.85 -8.64
C TRP A 117 -7.14 -11.44 -10.05
N TYR A 118 -6.30 -12.45 -10.27
CA TYR A 118 -6.17 -13.08 -11.58
C TYR A 118 -7.45 -13.79 -12.02
N LYS A 119 -8.22 -14.34 -11.07
CA LYS A 119 -9.54 -14.92 -11.34
C LYS A 119 -10.59 -13.88 -11.72
N LEU A 120 -10.59 -12.72 -11.06
CA LEU A 120 -11.58 -11.67 -11.30
C LEU A 120 -11.25 -10.80 -12.53
N ASN A 121 -9.98 -10.71 -12.89
CA ASN A 121 -9.43 -9.80 -13.90
C ASN A 121 -10.12 -8.41 -13.88
N PRO A 122 -10.00 -7.69 -12.75
CA PRO A 122 -10.69 -6.43 -12.53
C PRO A 122 -10.19 -5.32 -13.46
#